data_AF-A0A1X0RHQ7-F1
#
_entry.id   AF-A0A1X0RHQ7-F1
#
_cell.length_a   1.000
_cell.length_b   1.000
_cell.length_c   1.000
_cell.angle_alpha   90.00
_cell.angle_beta   90.00
_cell.angle_gamma   90.00
#
_symmetry.space_group_name_H-M   'P 1'
#
loop_
_entity.id
_entity.type
_entity.pdbx_description
1 polymer ?
#
loop_
_entity_poly.entity_id
_entity_poly.type
_entity_poly.pdbx_seq_one_letter_code
_entity_poly.pdbx_strand_id
1 'polypeptide(L)'
;MCTTEEEYENIISSVNVKEVEITESAKNLIQAIKDVKVYSCKSLRNTLYANGYKQDHNVINDYDIGLIENMVKHFLDLIESPKNPLNSTILERSAAVQTSIVITNQLFLAVNDIVELGWLEREYFGTNKTKWDGVLFKTGDHKVSPGFVEFSGGVNDATTPEKERRDAKKLYSMMIDVMNRYPVNVKKQIFCIRFYGSSLLLQLKNKMFFEELVVHEEAMFRIQHAAIIVPRTIRQLVKFTSEIPKLIGWKDAVVKQIEQF
;
A
#
# COMPACT_ATOMS: atom_id res chain seq x y z
N MET A 1 28.07 3.31 -13.79
CA MET A 1 27.63 3.14 -15.19
C MET A 1 26.46 4.08 -15.39
N CYS A 2 26.52 4.99 -16.36
CA CYS A 2 25.35 5.77 -16.76
C CYS A 2 24.57 4.94 -17.77
N THR A 3 23.34 4.57 -17.41
CA THR A 3 22.38 3.89 -18.27
C THR A 3 22.13 4.73 -19.51
N THR A 4 22.16 4.13 -20.70
CA THR A 4 21.80 4.84 -21.94
C THR A 4 20.31 5.20 -21.94
N GLU A 5 19.91 6.19 -22.72
CA GLU A 5 18.50 6.61 -22.82
C GLU A 5 17.61 5.48 -23.35
N GLU A 6 18.13 4.65 -24.26
CA GLU A 6 17.44 3.48 -24.80
C GLU A 6 17.31 2.34 -23.79
N GLU A 7 18.36 2.06 -23.00
CA GLU A 7 18.26 1.14 -21.86
C GLU A 7 17.28 1.66 -20.80
N TYR A 8 17.28 2.97 -20.52
CA TYR A 8 16.33 3.59 -19.61
C TYR A 8 14.89 3.41 -20.10
N GLU A 9 14.59 3.67 -21.38
CA GLU A 9 13.25 3.46 -21.95
C GLU A 9 12.84 1.98 -21.99
N ASN A 10 13.77 1.05 -22.26
CA ASN A 10 13.51 -0.39 -22.17
C ASN A 10 13.24 -0.83 -20.72
N ILE A 11 13.95 -0.27 -19.75
CA ILE A 11 13.69 -0.50 -18.33
C ILE A 11 12.32 0.08 -17.97
N ILE A 12 12.04 1.34 -18.31
CA ILE A 12 10.77 2.02 -18.01
C ILE A 12 9.59 1.28 -18.64
N SER A 13 9.71 0.81 -19.88
CA SER A 13 8.67 0.04 -20.56
C SER A 13 8.48 -1.38 -19.99
N SER A 14 9.56 -2.07 -19.60
CA SER A 14 9.50 -3.41 -19.00
C SER A 14 9.04 -3.40 -17.53
N VAL A 15 9.27 -2.29 -16.82
CA VAL A 15 8.81 -2.07 -15.44
C VAL A 15 7.53 -1.25 -15.35
N ASN A 16 6.98 -0.80 -16.48
CA ASN A 16 5.80 0.07 -16.46
C ASN A 16 4.63 -0.68 -15.83
N VAL A 17 4.08 -0.09 -14.78
CA VAL A 17 2.91 -0.65 -14.11
C VAL A 17 1.74 -0.49 -15.08
N LYS A 18 1.28 -1.60 -15.67
CA LYS A 18 0.09 -1.60 -16.53
C LYS A 18 -1.06 -0.93 -15.78
N GLU A 19 -1.86 -0.13 -16.49
CA GLU A 19 -3.10 0.38 -15.92
C GLU A 19 -3.95 -0.80 -15.43
N VAL A 20 -4.38 -0.70 -14.19
CA VAL A 20 -5.09 -1.75 -13.49
C VAL A 20 -6.55 -1.69 -13.91
N GLU A 21 -7.04 -2.80 -14.42
CA GLU A 21 -8.44 -2.91 -14.80
C GLU A 21 -9.27 -3.19 -13.54
N ILE A 22 -9.81 -2.11 -12.96
CA ILE A 22 -10.82 -2.20 -11.89
C ILE A 22 -12.22 -2.36 -12.49
N THR A 23 -13.14 -2.93 -11.73
CA THR A 23 -14.54 -3.11 -12.13
C THR A 23 -15.22 -1.79 -12.52
N GLU A 24 -16.20 -1.86 -13.42
CA GLU A 24 -16.94 -0.68 -13.87
C GLU A 24 -17.70 0.01 -12.73
N SER A 25 -18.23 -0.78 -11.79
CA SER A 25 -18.88 -0.26 -10.57
C SER A 25 -17.91 0.54 -9.70
N ALA A 26 -16.67 0.06 -9.53
CA ALA A 26 -15.61 0.77 -8.83
C ALA A 26 -15.19 2.07 -9.54
N LYS A 27 -15.05 2.05 -10.88
CA LYS A 27 -14.77 3.26 -11.68
C LYS A 27 -15.85 4.31 -11.47
N ASN A 28 -17.11 3.90 -11.56
CA ASN A 28 -18.26 4.77 -11.36
C ASN A 28 -18.31 5.36 -9.94
N LEU A 29 -18.00 4.58 -8.90
CA LEU A 29 -17.92 5.09 -7.54
C LEU A 29 -16.79 6.12 -7.37
N ILE A 30 -15.59 5.84 -7.88
CA ILE A 30 -14.47 6.79 -7.84
C ILE A 30 -14.85 8.09 -8.56
N GLN A 31 -15.48 7.99 -9.72
CA GLN A 31 -15.90 9.15 -10.49
C GLN A 31 -16.97 9.96 -9.74
N ALA A 32 -17.97 9.30 -9.16
CA ALA A 32 -18.99 9.95 -8.35
C ALA A 32 -18.40 10.69 -7.14
N ILE A 33 -17.36 10.13 -6.49
CA ILE A 33 -16.65 10.78 -5.39
C ILE A 33 -15.85 11.99 -5.86
N LYS A 34 -15.21 11.92 -7.03
CA LYS A 34 -14.49 13.04 -7.64
C LYS A 34 -15.42 14.20 -8.02
N ASP A 35 -16.62 13.88 -8.50
CA ASP A 35 -17.59 14.85 -9.01
C ASP A 35 -18.45 15.50 -7.90
N VAL A 36 -18.16 15.22 -6.63
CA VAL A 36 -18.84 15.85 -5.51
C VAL A 36 -18.63 17.36 -5.56
N LYS A 37 -19.73 18.10 -5.83
CA LYS A 37 -19.74 19.56 -5.96
C LYS A 37 -19.32 20.30 -4.68
N VAL A 38 -19.62 19.73 -3.50
CA VAL A 38 -19.34 20.35 -2.20
C VAL A 38 -18.58 19.36 -1.32
N TYR A 39 -17.32 19.67 -1.01
CA TYR A 39 -16.46 18.85 -0.15
C TYR A 39 -16.87 18.96 1.32
N SER A 40 -17.91 18.20 1.68
CA SER A 40 -18.37 18.00 3.06
C SER A 40 -18.54 16.51 3.35
N CYS A 41 -18.47 16.13 4.63
CA CYS A 41 -18.65 14.74 5.01
C CYS A 41 -20.04 14.22 4.61
N LYS A 42 -21.08 15.03 4.82
CA LYS A 42 -22.46 14.75 4.41
C LYS A 42 -22.56 14.46 2.90
N SER A 43 -21.91 15.26 2.06
CA SER A 43 -21.92 15.05 0.61
C SER A 43 -21.27 13.71 0.23
N LEU A 44 -20.13 13.38 0.83
CA LEU A 44 -19.46 12.10 0.57
C LEU A 44 -20.28 10.92 1.07
N ARG A 45 -20.88 11.00 2.27
CA ARG A 45 -21.81 9.97 2.78
C ARG A 45 -22.95 9.70 1.79
N ASN A 46 -23.61 10.76 1.34
CA ASN A 46 -24.70 10.64 0.37
C ASN A 46 -24.24 10.03 -0.95
N THR A 47 -23.01 10.35 -1.39
CA THR A 47 -22.41 9.78 -2.59
C THR A 47 -22.16 8.28 -2.42
N LEU A 48 -21.64 7.85 -1.26
CA LEU A 48 -21.48 6.44 -0.93
C LEU A 48 -22.83 5.72 -0.86
N TYR A 49 -23.85 6.30 -0.23
CA TYR A 49 -25.18 5.66 -0.18
C TYR A 49 -25.81 5.51 -1.57
N ALA A 50 -25.61 6.50 -2.45
CA ALA A 50 -26.18 6.48 -3.79
C ALA A 50 -25.43 5.51 -4.73
N ASN A 51 -24.09 5.46 -4.67
CA ASN A 51 -23.26 4.80 -5.69
C ASN A 51 -22.38 3.67 -5.16
N GLY A 52 -22.33 3.47 -3.84
CA GLY A 52 -21.53 2.43 -3.19
C GLY A 52 -22.15 1.04 -3.25
N TYR A 53 -21.58 0.15 -2.46
CA TYR A 53 -21.93 -1.24 -2.26
C TYR A 53 -23.42 -1.41 -1.92
N LYS A 54 -24.10 -2.31 -2.64
CA LYS A 54 -25.54 -2.60 -2.49
C LYS A 54 -25.76 -4.00 -1.94
N GLN A 55 -27.02 -4.29 -1.60
CA GLN A 55 -27.41 -5.52 -0.88
C GLN A 55 -27.14 -6.82 -1.67
N ASP A 56 -27.06 -6.74 -2.99
CA ASP A 56 -26.80 -7.84 -3.91
C ASP A 56 -25.32 -8.05 -4.24
N HIS A 57 -24.42 -7.18 -3.75
CA HIS A 57 -23.00 -7.28 -4.03
C HIS A 57 -22.33 -8.43 -3.26
N ASN A 58 -21.41 -9.13 -3.91
CA ASN A 58 -20.61 -10.22 -3.37
C ASN A 58 -19.18 -9.74 -3.04
N VAL A 59 -18.70 -10.06 -1.84
CA VAL A 59 -17.40 -9.55 -1.33
C VAL A 59 -16.21 -9.91 -2.24
N ILE A 60 -16.27 -11.04 -2.95
CA ILE A 60 -15.20 -11.52 -3.83
C ILE A 60 -15.37 -10.90 -5.23
N ASN A 61 -16.57 -11.00 -5.81
CA ASN A 61 -16.81 -10.55 -7.19
C ASN A 61 -16.87 -9.02 -7.32
N ASP A 62 -17.33 -8.34 -6.26
CA ASP A 62 -17.48 -6.89 -6.17
C ASP A 62 -16.45 -6.29 -5.21
N TYR A 63 -15.29 -6.94 -5.12
CA TYR A 63 -14.25 -6.58 -4.19
C TYR A 63 -13.80 -5.12 -4.34
N ASP A 64 -13.57 -4.65 -5.57
CA ASP A 64 -13.03 -3.30 -5.81
C ASP A 64 -13.95 -2.20 -5.26
N ILE A 65 -15.26 -2.30 -5.50
CA ILE A 65 -16.22 -1.30 -5.02
C ILE A 65 -16.35 -1.37 -3.50
N GLY A 66 -16.36 -2.57 -2.92
CA GLY A 66 -16.36 -2.77 -1.46
C GLY A 66 -15.10 -2.21 -0.80
N LEU A 67 -13.92 -2.42 -1.42
CA LEU A 67 -12.65 -1.87 -1.00
C LEU A 67 -12.69 -0.34 -0.94
N ILE A 68 -13.13 0.30 -2.04
CA ILE A 68 -13.24 1.76 -2.12
C ILE A 68 -14.18 2.28 -1.04
N GLU A 69 -15.38 1.73 -0.92
CA GLU A 69 -16.34 2.18 0.09
C GLU A 69 -15.79 2.02 1.51
N ASN A 70 -15.22 0.86 1.85
CA ASN A 70 -14.71 0.59 3.20
C ASN A 70 -13.56 1.53 3.56
N MET A 71 -12.62 1.76 2.65
CA MET A 71 -11.52 2.71 2.88
C MET A 71 -12.04 4.14 3.02
N VAL A 72 -12.97 4.56 2.16
CA VAL A 72 -13.54 5.92 2.22
C VAL A 72 -14.30 6.12 3.51
N LYS A 73 -15.15 5.15 3.89
CA LYS A 73 -15.92 5.16 5.14
C LYS A 73 -15.02 5.27 6.35
N HIS A 74 -13.96 4.45 6.44
CA HIS A 74 -13.00 4.48 7.56
C HIS A 74 -12.38 5.87 7.74
N PHE A 75 -11.82 6.45 6.67
CA PHE A 75 -11.21 7.77 6.78
C PHE A 75 -12.24 8.88 6.98
N LEU A 76 -13.46 8.71 6.49
CA LEU A 76 -14.55 9.64 6.73
C LEU A 76 -14.97 9.64 8.20
N ASP A 77 -15.08 8.47 8.84
CA ASP A 77 -15.32 8.32 10.28
C ASP A 77 -14.23 9.05 11.10
N LEU A 78 -12.96 8.91 10.71
CA LEU A 78 -11.86 9.63 11.36
C LEU A 78 -11.94 11.14 11.16
N ILE A 79 -12.35 11.62 9.98
CA ILE A 79 -12.50 13.05 9.68
C ILE A 79 -13.68 13.66 10.46
N GLU A 80 -14.79 12.95 10.59
CA GLU A 80 -15.97 13.38 11.35
C GLU A 80 -15.76 13.29 12.87
N SER A 81 -14.81 12.47 13.32
CA SER A 81 -14.50 12.32 14.74
C SER A 81 -14.16 13.67 15.39
N PRO A 82 -14.79 14.01 16.54
CA PRO A 82 -14.46 15.22 17.30
C PRO A 82 -12.98 15.32 17.67
N LYS A 83 -12.29 14.16 17.77
CA LYS A 83 -10.86 14.06 18.05
C LYS A 83 -10.20 13.09 17.07
N ASN A 84 -10.01 13.55 15.83
CA ASN A 84 -9.28 12.79 14.83
C ASN A 84 -7.82 12.52 15.28
N PRO A 85 -7.42 11.25 15.51
CA PRO A 85 -6.08 10.91 15.98
C PRO A 85 -4.97 11.30 14.99
N LEU A 86 -5.29 11.41 13.68
CA LEU A 86 -4.34 11.79 12.63
C LEU A 86 -4.04 13.30 12.60
N ASN A 87 -4.80 14.11 13.35
CA ASN A 87 -4.54 15.54 13.52
C ASN A 87 -3.60 15.84 14.69
N SER A 88 -3.39 14.88 15.60
CA SER A 88 -2.41 14.97 16.69
C SER A 88 -1.09 14.30 16.32
N THR A 89 -0.07 14.47 17.17
CA THR A 89 1.13 13.64 17.13
C THR A 89 0.81 12.28 17.74
N ILE A 90 1.00 11.22 16.96
CA ILE A 90 0.88 9.83 17.41
C ILE A 90 2.10 9.04 16.94
N LEU A 91 2.54 8.12 17.78
CA LEU A 91 3.68 7.26 17.48
C LEU A 91 3.32 6.21 16.43
N GLU A 92 4.38 5.63 15.85
CA GLU A 92 4.39 4.66 14.76
C GLU A 92 3.31 3.57 14.85
N ARG A 93 3.27 2.76 15.92
CA ARG A 93 2.28 1.67 16.06
C ARG A 93 0.84 2.17 16.14
N SER A 94 0.60 3.27 16.85
CA SER A 94 -0.75 3.86 16.96
C SER A 94 -1.19 4.45 15.63
N ALA A 95 -0.28 5.03 14.85
CA ALA A 95 -0.55 5.47 13.49
C ALA A 95 -0.87 4.29 12.58
N ALA A 96 -0.09 3.21 12.66
CA ALA A 96 -0.26 2.04 11.81
C ALA A 96 -1.64 1.39 11.94
N VAL A 97 -2.15 1.26 13.18
CA VAL A 97 -3.48 0.72 13.48
C VAL A 97 -4.61 1.51 12.83
N GLN A 98 -4.42 2.81 12.58
CA GLN A 98 -5.43 3.66 11.95
C GLN A 98 -5.21 3.82 10.44
N THR A 99 -4.08 3.36 9.92
CA THR A 99 -3.62 3.69 8.55
C THR A 99 -3.14 2.45 7.82
N SER A 100 -1.85 2.13 7.88
CA SER A 100 -1.21 1.10 7.08
C SER A 100 -1.83 -0.28 7.25
N ILE A 101 -2.15 -0.66 8.49
CA ILE A 101 -2.76 -1.96 8.79
C ILE A 101 -4.17 -2.01 8.20
N VAL A 102 -4.97 -0.96 8.37
CA VAL A 102 -6.33 -0.89 7.82
C VAL A 102 -6.31 -0.96 6.30
N ILE A 103 -5.48 -0.13 5.65
CA ILE A 103 -5.37 -0.09 4.19
C ILE A 103 -4.93 -1.45 3.66
N THR A 104 -3.89 -2.04 4.23
CA THR A 104 -3.33 -3.31 3.74
C THR A 104 -4.28 -4.47 4.00
N ASN A 105 -4.92 -4.54 5.18
CA ASN A 105 -5.90 -5.59 5.48
C ASN A 105 -7.09 -5.54 4.52
N GLN A 106 -7.64 -4.35 4.26
CA GLN A 106 -8.71 -4.20 3.27
C GLN A 106 -8.22 -4.61 1.88
N LEU A 107 -6.97 -4.25 1.52
CA LEU A 107 -6.36 -4.55 0.24
C LEU A 107 -6.18 -6.06 -0.02
N PHE A 108 -5.99 -6.91 0.99
CA PHE A 108 -5.83 -8.36 0.79
C PHE A 108 -7.05 -9.18 1.23
N LEU A 109 -8.14 -8.54 1.68
CA LEU A 109 -9.25 -9.26 2.29
C LEU A 109 -9.90 -10.31 1.36
N ALA A 110 -10.07 -10.01 0.07
CA ALA A 110 -10.67 -10.95 -0.89
C ALA A 110 -9.70 -12.04 -1.40
N VAL A 111 -8.42 -11.97 -1.04
CA VAL A 111 -7.38 -12.91 -1.45
C VAL A 111 -6.59 -13.44 -0.23
N ASN A 112 -7.24 -13.47 0.94
CA ASN A 112 -6.60 -13.87 2.20
C ASN A 112 -6.38 -15.39 2.30
N ASP A 113 -6.99 -16.15 1.40
CA ASP A 113 -6.72 -17.56 1.12
C ASP A 113 -5.43 -17.77 0.32
N ILE A 114 -4.87 -16.70 -0.27
CA ILE A 114 -3.60 -16.71 -1.01
C ILE A 114 -2.49 -16.00 -0.23
N VAL A 115 -2.81 -14.82 0.34
CA VAL A 115 -1.85 -13.95 1.07
C VAL A 115 -2.29 -13.80 2.52
N GLU A 116 -1.47 -14.29 3.45
CA GLU A 116 -1.67 -14.07 4.88
C GLU A 116 -0.85 -12.85 5.35
N LEU A 117 -1.48 -11.96 6.13
CA LEU A 117 -0.84 -10.77 6.69
C LEU A 117 -0.42 -11.00 8.15
N GLY A 118 0.89 -11.05 8.40
CA GLY A 118 1.44 -11.03 9.75
C GLY A 118 1.77 -9.60 10.18
N TRP A 119 1.31 -9.19 11.36
CA TRP A 119 1.54 -7.84 11.90
C TRP A 119 2.32 -7.84 13.21
N LEU A 120 3.10 -6.77 13.38
CA LEU A 120 3.83 -6.35 14.57
C LEU A 120 4.90 -7.33 15.05
N GLU A 121 6.16 -6.88 15.02
CA GLU A 121 7.34 -7.64 15.48
C GLU A 121 7.42 -9.07 14.90
N ARG A 122 7.01 -9.24 13.64
CA ARG A 122 7.03 -10.53 12.96
C ARG A 122 8.44 -10.85 12.50
N GLU A 123 8.90 -12.04 12.82
CA GLU A 123 10.14 -12.58 12.27
C GLU A 123 9.85 -13.37 10.99
N TYR A 124 10.75 -13.24 10.02
CA TYR A 124 10.80 -14.12 8.86
C TYR A 124 12.14 -14.87 8.88
N PHE A 125 12.11 -16.19 8.68
CA PHE A 125 13.32 -17.01 8.71
C PHE A 125 14.34 -16.56 7.64
N GLY A 126 13.86 -16.03 6.51
CA GLY A 126 14.69 -15.51 5.42
C GLY A 126 15.43 -14.21 5.76
N THR A 127 15.01 -13.46 6.80
CA THR A 127 15.61 -12.17 7.18
C THR A 127 16.54 -12.26 8.39
N ASN A 128 17.18 -13.41 8.62
CA ASN A 128 18.08 -13.64 9.76
C ASN A 128 17.43 -13.31 11.12
N LYS A 129 16.13 -13.60 11.27
CA LYS A 129 15.30 -13.27 12.44
C LYS A 129 15.16 -11.76 12.73
N THR A 130 15.40 -10.91 11.73
CA THR A 130 15.01 -9.50 11.80
C THR A 130 13.51 -9.41 11.99
N LYS A 131 13.08 -8.58 12.95
CA LYS A 131 11.67 -8.24 13.20
C LYS A 131 11.20 -7.13 12.26
N TRP A 132 10.00 -7.31 11.75
CA TRP A 132 9.30 -6.40 10.85
C TRP A 132 7.96 -5.97 11.44
N ASP A 133 7.50 -4.79 11.07
CA ASP A 133 6.16 -4.32 11.46
C ASP A 133 5.05 -5.08 10.75
N GLY A 134 5.34 -5.60 9.56
CA GLY A 134 4.49 -6.58 8.91
C GLY A 134 5.23 -7.44 7.90
N VAL A 135 4.68 -8.61 7.63
CA VAL A 135 5.18 -9.56 6.65
C VAL A 135 3.98 -10.12 5.89
N LEU A 136 4.04 -10.11 4.57
CA LEU A 136 3.09 -10.78 3.70
C LEU A 136 3.59 -12.22 3.53
N PHE A 137 2.76 -13.21 3.78
CA PHE A 137 3.09 -14.63 3.65
C PHE A 137 2.23 -15.29 2.59
N LYS A 138 2.72 -16.38 1.99
CA LYS A 138 1.87 -17.34 1.29
C LYS A 138 1.00 -18.07 2.31
N THR A 139 -0.30 -18.08 2.10
CA THR A 139 -1.22 -18.80 2.97
C THR A 139 -0.89 -20.29 2.97
N GLY A 140 -0.79 -20.88 4.16
CA GLY A 140 -0.40 -22.28 4.35
C GLY A 140 1.10 -22.57 4.23
N ASP A 141 1.93 -21.62 3.78
CA ASP A 141 3.39 -21.76 3.76
C ASP A 141 4.10 -20.45 4.16
N HIS A 142 4.34 -20.30 5.46
CA HIS A 142 5.05 -19.14 6.01
C HIS A 142 6.55 -19.13 5.68
N LYS A 143 7.04 -20.08 4.87
CA LYS A 143 8.39 -20.03 4.32
C LYS A 143 8.50 -19.22 3.03
N VAL A 144 7.37 -18.76 2.49
CA VAL A 144 7.33 -17.88 1.32
C VAL A 144 6.74 -16.54 1.74
N SER A 145 7.47 -15.46 1.46
CA SER A 145 7.02 -14.10 1.72
C SER A 145 7.31 -13.23 0.50
N PRO A 146 6.28 -12.72 -0.21
CA PRO A 146 6.49 -11.80 -1.32
C PRO A 146 6.79 -10.38 -0.87
N GLY A 147 6.68 -10.04 0.42
CA GLY A 147 6.94 -8.67 0.84
C GLY A 147 6.88 -8.36 2.34
N PHE A 148 7.39 -7.17 2.65
CA PHE A 148 7.61 -6.68 4.00
C PHE A 148 6.96 -5.32 4.23
N VAL A 149 6.63 -5.02 5.48
CA VAL A 149 6.09 -3.73 5.90
C VAL A 149 6.97 -3.14 7.00
N GLU A 150 7.38 -1.88 6.81
CA GLU A 150 8.14 -1.11 7.81
C GLU A 150 7.45 0.23 8.05
N PHE A 151 7.19 0.54 9.32
CA PHE A 151 6.69 1.82 9.76
C PHE A 151 7.88 2.61 10.30
N SER A 152 8.39 3.55 9.53
CA SER A 152 9.58 4.31 9.94
C SER A 152 9.24 5.50 10.83
N GLY A 153 7.96 5.86 10.93
CA GLY A 153 7.46 6.91 11.82
C GLY A 153 5.94 6.85 12.02
N GLY A 154 5.46 7.71 12.90
CA GLY A 154 4.05 7.95 13.18
C GLY A 154 3.49 9.18 12.45
N VAL A 155 2.35 9.66 12.92
CA VAL A 155 1.68 10.83 12.32
C VAL A 155 2.11 12.08 13.06
N ASN A 156 2.56 13.09 12.31
CA ASN A 156 3.11 14.35 12.84
C ASN A 156 4.18 14.13 13.92
N ASP A 157 4.89 13.00 13.90
CA ASP A 157 5.99 12.78 14.81
C ASP A 157 7.26 13.49 14.30
N ALA A 158 8.28 13.55 15.15
CA ALA A 158 9.56 14.17 14.83
C ALA A 158 10.53 13.17 14.18
N THR A 159 10.03 12.19 13.42
CA THR A 159 10.89 11.24 12.71
C THR A 159 11.75 11.98 11.70
N THR A 160 13.07 11.86 11.89
CA THR A 160 14.04 12.56 11.04
C THR A 160 14.19 11.83 9.70
N PRO A 161 14.57 12.57 8.63
CA PRO A 161 14.93 11.94 7.35
C PRO A 161 16.08 10.92 7.47
N GLU A 162 16.94 11.04 8.47
CA GLU A 162 18.03 10.09 8.74
C GLU A 162 17.51 8.76 9.26
N LYS A 163 16.48 8.77 10.14
CA LYS A 163 15.82 7.53 10.60
C LYS A 163 15.18 6.81 9.41
N GLU A 164 14.40 7.54 8.61
CA GLU A 164 13.78 7.00 7.39
C GLU A 164 14.80 6.36 6.45
N ARG A 165 15.92 7.05 6.17
CA ARG A 165 16.97 6.50 5.31
C ARG A 165 17.59 5.22 5.87
N ARG A 166 17.76 5.14 7.19
CA ARG A 166 18.31 3.96 7.86
C ARG A 166 17.35 2.78 7.78
N ASP A 167 16.08 3.02 8.07
CA ASP A 167 15.04 1.98 8.06
C ASP A 167 14.80 1.48 6.63
N ALA A 168 14.74 2.39 5.65
CA ALA A 168 14.68 2.02 4.24
C ALA A 168 15.92 1.19 3.81
N LYS A 169 17.13 1.58 4.21
CA LYS A 169 18.35 0.81 3.90
C LYS A 169 18.29 -0.60 4.48
N LYS A 170 17.88 -0.73 5.75
CA LYS A 170 17.67 -2.02 6.43
C LYS A 170 16.67 -2.88 5.64
N LEU A 171 15.51 -2.31 5.30
CA LEU A 171 14.46 -2.98 4.55
C LEU A 171 14.96 -3.51 3.20
N TYR A 172 15.55 -2.64 2.38
CA TYR A 172 16.04 -3.03 1.05
C TYR A 172 17.20 -4.01 1.10
N SER A 173 18.14 -3.89 2.05
CA SER A 173 19.19 -4.91 2.25
C SER A 173 18.61 -6.29 2.51
N MET A 174 17.59 -6.39 3.37
CA MET A 174 16.96 -7.67 3.71
C MET A 174 16.10 -8.22 2.57
N MET A 175 15.44 -7.34 1.81
CA MET A 175 14.73 -7.71 0.59
C MET A 175 15.68 -8.36 -0.43
N ILE A 176 16.88 -7.80 -0.62
CA ILE A 176 17.93 -8.37 -1.49
C ILE A 176 18.34 -9.77 -1.00
N ASP A 177 18.62 -9.91 0.29
CA ASP A 177 19.04 -11.19 0.88
C ASP A 177 17.99 -12.28 0.70
N VAL A 178 16.70 -11.95 0.85
CA VAL A 178 15.60 -12.89 0.65
C VAL A 178 15.43 -13.24 -0.83
N MET A 179 15.41 -12.24 -1.70
CA MET A 179 15.25 -12.42 -3.14
C MET A 179 16.36 -13.29 -3.75
N ASN A 180 17.60 -13.14 -3.28
CA ASN A 180 18.73 -13.97 -3.70
C ASN A 180 18.54 -15.46 -3.36
N ARG A 181 17.74 -15.78 -2.33
CA ARG A 181 17.43 -17.16 -1.92
C ARG A 181 16.25 -17.78 -2.67
N TYR A 182 15.51 -17.02 -3.46
CA TYR A 182 14.41 -17.58 -4.25
C TYR A 182 14.91 -18.64 -5.23
N PRO A 183 14.08 -19.64 -5.58
CA PRO A 183 14.38 -20.59 -6.65
C PRO A 183 14.72 -19.88 -7.97
N VAL A 184 15.53 -20.52 -8.81
CA VAL A 184 16.00 -19.94 -10.09
C VAL A 184 14.83 -19.70 -11.07
N ASN A 185 13.78 -20.53 -10.98
CA ASN A 185 12.58 -20.44 -11.82
C ASN A 185 11.55 -19.40 -11.34
N VAL A 186 11.78 -18.74 -10.21
CA VAL A 186 10.89 -17.70 -9.67
C VAL A 186 11.44 -16.34 -10.04
N LYS A 187 10.56 -15.44 -10.52
CA LYS A 187 10.96 -14.07 -10.82
C LYS A 187 11.53 -13.39 -9.58
N LYS A 188 12.72 -12.81 -9.74
CA LYS A 188 13.46 -12.10 -8.69
C LYS A 188 12.86 -10.71 -8.47
N GLN A 189 11.79 -10.67 -7.70
CA GLN A 189 11.15 -9.43 -7.25
C GLN A 189 10.74 -9.58 -5.79
N ILE A 190 10.52 -8.49 -5.07
CA ILE A 190 9.96 -8.52 -3.71
C ILE A 190 9.35 -7.17 -3.40
N PHE A 191 8.19 -7.18 -2.75
CA PHE A 191 7.39 -6.00 -2.51
C PHE A 191 7.60 -5.43 -1.12
N CYS A 192 7.31 -4.14 -0.95
CA CYS A 192 7.24 -3.57 0.38
C CYS A 192 6.23 -2.43 0.52
N ILE A 193 5.79 -2.23 1.76
CA ILE A 193 5.02 -1.07 2.19
C ILE A 193 5.87 -0.30 3.19
N ARG A 194 6.07 0.99 2.94
CA ARG A 194 6.70 1.89 3.90
C ARG A 194 5.72 2.95 4.35
N PHE A 195 5.66 3.22 5.64
CA PHE A 195 4.96 4.38 6.19
C PHE A 195 5.97 5.36 6.77
N TYR A 196 5.92 6.60 6.30
CA TYR A 196 6.75 7.69 6.81
C TYR A 196 5.96 8.96 7.01
N GLY A 197 6.10 9.57 8.18
CA GLY A 197 5.57 10.90 8.48
C GLY A 197 6.70 11.85 8.88
N SER A 198 6.90 12.91 8.10
CA SER A 198 7.73 14.04 8.52
C SER A 198 6.86 15.24 8.89
N SER A 199 7.03 15.75 10.11
CA SER A 199 6.48 17.05 10.50
C SER A 199 7.25 18.23 9.86
N LEU A 200 8.52 18.02 9.49
CA LEU A 200 9.41 19.04 8.93
C LEU A 200 9.25 19.22 7.42
N LEU A 201 8.93 18.16 6.69
CA LEU A 201 8.77 18.19 5.23
C LEU A 201 7.31 17.96 4.87
N LEU A 202 6.60 19.03 4.52
CA LEU A 202 5.17 18.99 4.14
C LEU A 202 4.86 17.95 3.04
N GLN A 203 5.80 17.73 2.12
CA GLN A 203 5.68 16.76 1.02
C GLN A 203 5.78 15.28 1.47
N LEU A 204 6.27 15.02 2.68
CA LEU A 204 6.43 13.68 3.27
C LEU A 204 5.52 13.47 4.50
N LYS A 205 4.47 14.29 4.63
CA LYS A 205 3.59 14.24 5.80
C LYS A 205 2.61 13.06 5.69
N ASN A 206 2.83 12.03 6.49
CA ASN A 206 1.99 10.82 6.63
C ASN A 206 1.76 10.10 5.29
N LYS A 207 2.85 9.74 4.63
CA LYS A 207 2.82 9.12 3.30
C LYS A 207 3.08 7.62 3.44
N MET A 208 2.27 6.84 2.73
CA MET A 208 2.51 5.42 2.50
C MET A 208 3.06 5.21 1.10
N PHE A 209 4.07 4.36 0.98
CA PHE A 209 4.68 3.96 -0.26
C PHE A 209 4.44 2.48 -0.49
N PHE A 210 3.98 2.13 -1.68
CA PHE A 210 3.80 0.75 -2.14
C PHE A 210 4.80 0.52 -3.25
N GLU A 211 5.78 -0.32 -2.97
CA GLU A 211 7.00 -0.42 -3.76
C GLU A 211 7.34 -1.87 -4.08
N GLU A 212 8.21 -2.03 -5.05
CA GLU A 212 8.77 -3.29 -5.49
C GLU A 212 10.27 -3.11 -5.70
N LEU A 213 11.05 -4.09 -5.26
CA LEU A 213 12.43 -4.28 -5.68
C LEU A 213 12.44 -5.41 -6.70
N VAL A 214 12.96 -5.16 -7.90
CA VAL A 214 13.04 -6.14 -8.98
C VAL A 214 14.44 -6.20 -9.56
N VAL A 215 14.88 -7.40 -9.95
CA VAL A 215 16.08 -7.58 -10.79
C VAL A 215 15.65 -7.61 -12.25
N HIS A 216 16.24 -6.74 -13.05
CA HIS A 216 16.14 -6.78 -14.50
C HIS A 216 17.56 -6.86 -15.06
N GLU A 217 17.82 -7.94 -15.81
CA GLU A 217 19.17 -8.32 -16.27
C GLU A 217 20.13 -8.47 -15.07
N GLU A 218 21.09 -7.54 -14.92
CA GLU A 218 22.06 -7.52 -13.83
C GLU A 218 21.87 -6.34 -12.86
N ALA A 219 20.81 -5.54 -13.07
CA ALA A 219 20.53 -4.35 -12.28
C ALA A 219 19.30 -4.52 -11.39
N MET A 220 19.36 -3.90 -10.22
CA MET A 220 18.24 -3.86 -9.26
C MET A 220 17.53 -2.51 -9.33
N PHE A 221 16.22 -2.54 -9.49
CA PHE A 221 15.38 -1.37 -9.59
C PHE A 221 14.39 -1.33 -8.44
N ARG A 222 14.26 -0.14 -7.84
CA ARG A 222 13.16 0.18 -6.94
C ARG A 222 12.06 0.85 -7.76
N ILE A 223 10.90 0.23 -7.81
CA ILE A 223 9.72 0.74 -8.49
C ILE A 223 8.72 1.18 -7.43
N GLN A 224 8.22 2.41 -7.54
CA GLN A 224 7.16 2.91 -6.68
C GLN A 224 5.84 2.87 -7.44
N HIS A 225 5.00 1.88 -7.12
CA HIS A 225 3.69 1.69 -7.75
C HIS A 225 2.69 2.76 -7.31
N ALA A 226 2.69 3.08 -6.01
CA ALA A 226 1.85 4.11 -5.45
C ALA A 226 2.52 4.84 -4.29
N ALA A 227 2.15 6.10 -4.11
CA ALA A 227 2.57 6.90 -2.97
C ALA A 227 1.41 7.77 -2.50
N ILE A 228 0.72 7.32 -1.45
CA ILE A 228 -0.55 7.88 -1.01
C ILE A 228 -0.36 8.69 0.27
N ILE A 229 -1.06 9.83 0.36
CA ILE A 229 -1.14 10.61 1.58
C ILE A 229 -2.34 10.09 2.38
N VAL A 230 -2.13 9.73 3.64
CA VAL A 230 -3.23 9.31 4.51
C VAL A 230 -4.22 10.47 4.72
N PRO A 231 -5.50 10.29 4.39
CA PRO A 231 -6.50 11.36 4.46
C PRO A 231 -6.75 11.87 5.88
N ARG A 232 -6.80 13.20 6.01
CA ARG A 232 -7.23 13.91 7.23
C ARG A 232 -8.26 14.99 6.96
N THR A 233 -8.57 15.19 5.69
CA THR A 233 -9.53 16.17 5.19
C THR A 233 -10.28 15.55 4.03
N ILE A 234 -11.49 16.03 3.75
CA ILE A 234 -12.30 15.55 2.63
C ILE A 234 -11.56 15.67 1.29
N ARG A 235 -10.83 16.77 1.08
CA ARG A 235 -10.04 16.96 -0.15
C ARG A 235 -8.95 15.90 -0.30
N GLN A 236 -8.27 15.52 0.79
CA GLN A 236 -7.29 14.44 0.76
C GLN A 236 -7.94 13.09 0.55
N LEU A 237 -9.15 12.88 1.10
CA LEU A 237 -9.89 11.64 0.91
C LEU A 237 -10.28 11.43 -0.56
N VAL A 238 -10.81 12.47 -1.22
CA VAL A 238 -11.11 12.43 -2.66
C VAL A 238 -9.84 12.14 -3.48
N LYS A 239 -8.70 12.77 -3.16
CA LYS A 239 -7.43 12.45 -3.82
C LYS A 239 -6.99 11.01 -3.59
N PHE A 240 -7.10 10.52 -2.36
CA PHE A 240 -6.78 9.14 -2.01
C PHE A 240 -7.60 8.14 -2.83
N THR A 241 -8.90 8.37 -3.03
CA THR A 241 -9.73 7.47 -3.86
C THR A 241 -9.25 7.33 -5.29
N SER A 242 -8.61 8.37 -5.82
CA SER A 242 -8.05 8.35 -7.18
C SER A 242 -6.80 7.46 -7.29
N GLU A 243 -6.15 7.15 -6.16
CA GLU A 243 -4.94 6.32 -6.11
C GLU A 243 -5.25 4.84 -5.82
N ILE A 244 -6.48 4.51 -5.38
CA ILE A 244 -6.89 3.12 -5.06
C ILE A 244 -6.63 2.14 -6.23
N PRO A 245 -6.88 2.48 -7.50
CA PRO A 245 -6.57 1.57 -8.61
C PRO A 245 -5.09 1.14 -8.63
N LYS A 246 -4.15 2.05 -8.31
CA LYS A 246 -2.72 1.72 -8.23
C LYS A 246 -2.41 0.77 -7.07
N LEU A 247 -3.13 0.89 -5.95
CA LEU A 247 -3.01 -0.03 -4.82
C LEU A 247 -3.49 -1.44 -5.19
N ILE A 248 -4.60 -1.54 -5.92
CA ILE A 248 -5.12 -2.81 -6.44
C ILE A 248 -4.08 -3.46 -7.36
N GLY A 249 -3.48 -2.70 -8.28
CA GLY A 249 -2.42 -3.23 -9.15
C GLY A 249 -1.20 -3.73 -8.42
N TRP A 250 -0.76 -3.00 -7.40
CA TRP A 250 0.35 -3.46 -6.55
C TRP A 250 -0.01 -4.77 -5.84
N LYS A 251 -1.24 -4.90 -5.32
CA LYS A 251 -1.74 -6.15 -4.72
C LYS A 251 -1.79 -7.29 -5.73
N ASP A 252 -2.29 -7.05 -6.95
CA ASP A 252 -2.32 -8.07 -8.00
C ASP A 252 -0.92 -8.55 -8.38
N ALA A 253 0.06 -7.64 -8.41
CA ALA A 253 1.46 -7.98 -8.64
C ALA A 253 2.04 -8.86 -7.52
N VAL A 254 1.67 -8.60 -6.27
CA VAL A 254 2.02 -9.44 -5.11
C VAL A 254 1.40 -10.83 -5.23
N VAL A 255 0.09 -10.92 -5.49
CA VAL A 255 -0.64 -12.21 -5.61
C VAL A 255 -0.03 -13.05 -6.73
N LYS A 256 0.17 -12.46 -7.91
CA LYS A 256 0.79 -13.12 -9.07
C LYS A 256 2.21 -13.61 -8.77
N GLN A 257 2.92 -12.96 -7.86
CA GLN A 257 4.22 -13.44 -7.43
C GLN A 257 4.11 -14.69 -6.54
N ILE A 258 3.20 -14.67 -5.57
CA ILE A 258 2.98 -15.82 -4.68
C ILE A 258 2.66 -17.08 -5.49
N GLU A 259 1.85 -16.95 -6.53
CA GLU A 259 1.44 -18.05 -7.41
C GLU A 259 2.60 -18.71 -8.19
N GLN A 260 3.77 -18.08 -8.24
CA GLN A 260 4.97 -18.65 -8.88
C GLN A 260 5.75 -19.60 -7.96
N PHE A 261 5.45 -19.60 -6.66
CA PHE A 261 6.05 -20.50 -5.65
C PHE A 261 5.18 -21.72 -5.41
#